data_AF-A0A3B8U9X6-F1
#
_entry.id   AF-A0A3B8U9X6-F1
#
_cell.length_a   1.000
_cell.length_b   1.000
_cell.length_c   1.000
_cell.angle_alpha   90.00
_cell.angle_beta   90.00
_cell.angle_gamma   90.00
#
_symmetry.space_group_name_H-M   'P 1'
#
loop_
_entity.id
_entity.type
_entity.pdbx_description
1 polymer ?
#
loop_
_entity_poly.entity_id
_entity_poly.type
_entity_poly.pdbx_seq_one_letter_code
_entity_poly.pdbx_strand_id
1 'polypeptide(L)'
;IREKGMDTIRRHAAEIIQRRLAPAEPKNDGSQTPMRGAPNGHPVFIAQHATATCCRGCLFKWHGIPKGRELTDKEQGYIVTVLMKWIQRQMQDI
;
A
#
# COMPACT_ATOMS: atom_id res chain seq x y z
N ILE A 1 -19.53 -5.92 -12.22
CA ILE A 1 -18.30 -6.73 -12.01
C ILE A 1 -17.11 -5.85 -11.60
N ARG A 2 -16.85 -4.72 -12.29
CA ARG A 2 -15.76 -3.77 -11.92
C ARG A 2 -15.83 -3.22 -10.49
N GLU A 3 -17.01 -2.77 -10.02
CA GLU A 3 -17.17 -2.23 -8.65
C GLU A 3 -16.92 -3.27 -7.56
N LYS A 4 -17.50 -4.47 -7.68
CA LYS A 4 -17.28 -5.60 -6.76
C LYS A 4 -15.79 -5.99 -6.65
N GLY A 5 -15.03 -5.84 -7.75
CA GLY A 5 -13.58 -6.02 -7.74
C GLY A 5 -12.83 -4.93 -6.96
N MET A 6 -13.30 -3.69 -7.04
CA MET A 6 -12.65 -2.54 -6.40
C MET A 6 -12.79 -2.54 -4.88
N ASP A 7 -13.95 -2.94 -4.36
CA ASP A 7 -14.14 -3.11 -2.92
C ASP A 7 -13.24 -4.22 -2.36
N THR A 8 -13.07 -5.30 -3.12
CA THR A 8 -12.16 -6.39 -2.77
C THR A 8 -10.72 -5.90 -2.71
N ILE A 9 -10.27 -5.13 -3.71
CA ILE A 9 -8.92 -4.53 -3.72
C ILE A 9 -8.73 -3.58 -2.53
N ARG A 10 -9.72 -2.75 -2.20
CA ARG A 10 -9.68 -1.84 -1.05
C ARG A 10 -9.50 -2.60 0.25
N ARG A 11 -10.26 -3.68 0.45
CA ARG A 11 -10.13 -4.55 1.63
C ARG A 11 -8.73 -5.15 1.71
N HIS A 12 -8.23 -5.71 0.62
CA HIS A 12 -6.87 -6.27 0.60
C HIS A 12 -5.80 -5.20 0.87
N ALA A 13 -5.97 -3.98 0.36
CA ALA A 13 -5.07 -2.87 0.66
C ALA A 13 -5.05 -2.60 2.18
N ALA A 14 -6.21 -2.49 2.82
CA ALA A 14 -6.30 -2.28 4.27
C ALA A 14 -5.62 -3.41 5.06
N GLU A 15 -5.90 -4.67 4.72
CA GLU A 15 -5.29 -5.83 5.38
C GLU A 15 -3.77 -5.88 5.20
N ILE A 16 -3.27 -5.55 4.00
CA ILE A 16 -1.84 -5.50 3.71
C ILE A 16 -1.17 -4.40 4.54
N ILE A 17 -1.74 -3.19 4.57
CA ILE A 17 -1.19 -2.07 5.36
C ILE A 17 -1.20 -2.40 6.84
N GLN A 18 -2.31 -2.91 7.36
CA GLN A 18 -2.45 -3.27 8.77
C GLN A 18 -1.42 -4.34 9.17
N ARG A 19 -1.28 -5.41 8.38
CA ARG A 19 -0.39 -6.52 8.75
C ARG A 19 1.08 -6.25 8.50
N ARG A 20 1.40 -5.49 7.44
CA ARG A 20 2.78 -5.33 6.97
C ARG A 20 3.38 -3.97 7.26
N LEU A 21 2.62 -2.91 7.49
CA LEU A 21 3.16 -1.56 7.66
C LEU A 21 2.76 -0.89 8.96
N ALA A 22 1.64 -1.30 9.57
CA ALA A 22 1.16 -0.70 10.79
C ALA A 22 2.05 -0.92 12.02
N PRO A 23 2.73 -2.07 12.21
CA PRO A 23 3.60 -2.26 13.37
C PRO A 23 4.73 -1.21 13.45
N ALA A 24 5.19 -0.90 14.66
CA ALA A 24 6.30 0.05 14.88
C ALA A 24 7.59 -0.41 14.19
N GLU A 25 7.83 -1.72 14.19
CA GLU A 25 8.95 -2.41 13.55
C GLU A 25 8.43 -3.52 12.64
N PRO A 26 8.02 -3.19 11.41
CA PRO A 26 7.47 -4.20 10.53
C PRO A 26 8.49 -5.25 10.10
N LYS A 27 8.07 -6.51 10.08
CA LYS A 27 8.90 -7.59 9.54
C LYS A 27 9.25 -7.30 8.07
N ASN A 28 10.53 -7.46 7.72
CA ASN A 28 11.06 -7.23 6.38
C ASN A 28 10.84 -5.79 5.87
N ASP A 29 10.82 -4.78 6.75
CA ASP A 29 10.73 -3.37 6.31
C ASP A 29 11.84 -3.04 5.30
N GLY A 30 11.47 -2.39 4.20
CA GLY A 30 12.36 -2.14 3.06
C GLY A 30 12.37 -3.23 1.98
N SER A 31 11.87 -4.44 2.27
CA SER A 31 11.71 -5.55 1.30
C SER A 31 10.34 -6.22 1.40
N GLN A 32 9.31 -5.43 1.76
CA GLN A 32 7.97 -5.92 2.10
C GLN A 32 7.17 -6.41 0.90
N THR A 33 7.52 -5.90 -0.27
CA THR A 33 6.86 -6.14 -1.55
C THR A 33 7.89 -6.72 -2.51
N PRO A 34 7.62 -7.89 -3.13
CA PRO A 34 8.55 -8.48 -4.09
C PRO A 34 8.70 -7.58 -5.32
N MET A 35 9.95 -7.23 -5.69
CA MET A 35 10.26 -6.40 -6.86
C MET A 35 10.27 -7.17 -8.19
N ARG A 36 10.40 -8.51 -8.16
CA ARG A 36 10.44 -9.35 -9.37
C ARG A 36 9.52 -10.56 -9.20
N GLY A 37 8.61 -10.72 -10.15
CA GLY A 37 7.65 -11.82 -10.20
C GLY A 37 6.24 -11.41 -9.80
N ALA A 38 5.49 -10.90 -10.77
CA ALA A 38 4.25 -11.57 -11.17
C ALA A 38 3.67 -10.85 -12.40
N PRO A 39 3.55 -11.55 -13.54
CA PRO A 39 2.61 -11.19 -14.61
C PRO A 39 1.15 -11.06 -14.09
N ASN A 40 0.91 -11.51 -12.84
CA ASN A 40 -0.35 -11.49 -12.07
C ASN A 40 -0.18 -10.86 -10.66
N GLY A 41 0.67 -9.83 -10.51
CA GLY A 41 0.95 -9.23 -9.20
C GLY A 41 -0.28 -8.54 -8.62
N HIS A 42 -0.56 -8.71 -7.33
CA HIS A 42 -1.68 -8.03 -6.68
C HIS A 42 -1.55 -6.51 -6.88
N PRO A 43 -2.56 -5.80 -7.42
CA PRO A 43 -2.44 -4.40 -7.85
C PRO A 43 -1.94 -3.45 -6.76
N VAL A 44 -2.28 -3.77 -5.50
CA VAL A 44 -1.76 -3.08 -4.30
C VAL A 44 -0.23 -3.01 -4.25
N PHE A 45 0.51 -4.06 -4.61
CA PHE A 45 1.98 -4.03 -4.51
C PHE A 45 2.61 -3.10 -5.53
N ILE A 46 2.05 -3.06 -6.75
CA ILE A 46 2.47 -2.13 -7.78
C ILE A 46 2.17 -0.69 -7.34
N ALA A 47 0.95 -0.46 -6.82
CA ALA A 47 0.54 0.82 -6.29
C ALA A 47 1.43 1.28 -5.13
N GLN A 48 1.84 0.37 -4.24
CA GLN A 48 2.75 0.69 -3.13
C GLN A 48 4.10 1.21 -3.61
N HIS A 49 4.69 0.59 -4.63
CA HIS A 49 5.93 1.08 -5.23
C HIS A 49 5.72 2.41 -5.95
N ALA A 50 4.69 2.50 -6.79
CA ALA A 50 4.40 3.69 -7.58
C ALA A 50 4.09 4.93 -6.72
N THR A 51 3.53 4.72 -5.53
CA THR A 51 3.15 5.79 -4.60
C THR A 51 4.12 5.97 -3.44
N ALA A 52 5.24 5.25 -3.41
CA ALA A 52 6.21 5.29 -2.31
C ALA A 52 5.59 4.96 -0.92
N THR A 53 4.67 4.00 -0.89
CA THR A 53 4.03 3.47 0.33
C THR A 53 4.41 2.01 0.60
N CYS A 54 5.53 1.53 0.05
CA CYS A 54 5.98 0.13 0.13
C CYS A 54 6.81 -0.24 1.37
N CYS A 55 7.27 0.75 2.16
CA CYS A 55 8.04 0.53 3.39
C CYS A 55 7.98 1.77 4.30
N ARG A 56 8.35 1.66 5.58
CA ARG A 56 8.41 2.81 6.50
C ARG A 56 9.45 3.84 6.05
N GLY A 57 10.51 3.41 5.36
CA GLY A 57 11.47 4.28 4.66
C GLY A 57 10.83 5.25 3.69
N CYS A 58 10.01 4.72 2.79
CA CYS A 58 9.33 5.52 1.79
C CYS A 58 8.24 6.40 2.42
N LEU A 59 7.46 5.86 3.37
CA LEU A 59 6.46 6.65 4.13
C LEU A 59 7.08 7.84 4.84
N PHE A 60 8.24 7.66 5.47
CA PHE A 60 8.96 8.75 6.11
C PHE A 60 9.42 9.80 5.10
N LYS A 61 10.11 9.38 4.04
CA LYS A 61 10.71 10.28 3.06
C LYS A 61 9.69 11.07 2.24
N TRP A 62 8.59 10.42 1.84
CA TRP A 62 7.65 10.97 0.85
C TRP A 62 6.31 11.40 1.43
N HIS A 63 5.91 10.86 2.58
CA HIS A 63 4.63 11.17 3.21
C HIS A 63 4.76 11.82 4.59
N GLY A 64 6.00 11.99 5.10
CA GLY A 64 6.25 12.58 6.41
C GLY A 64 5.76 11.73 7.58
N ILE A 65 5.44 10.44 7.36
CA ILE A 65 4.96 9.54 8.40
C ILE A 65 6.18 8.93 9.13
N PRO A 66 6.40 9.24 10.42
CA PRO A 66 7.60 8.82 11.14
C PRO A 66 7.68 7.30 11.31
N LYS A 67 8.92 6.78 11.37
CA LYS A 67 9.24 5.39 11.71
C LYS A 67 9.25 5.17 13.23
N GLY A 68 9.37 3.90 13.64
CA GLY A 68 9.61 3.54 15.05
C GLY A 68 8.38 3.66 15.97
N ARG A 69 7.21 3.92 15.40
CA ARG A 69 5.92 3.82 16.08
C ARG A 69 4.90 3.17 15.18
N GLU A 70 3.83 2.65 15.79
CA GLU A 70 2.72 2.13 15.03
C GLU A 70 2.05 3.21 14.18
N LEU A 71 1.54 2.80 13.02
CA LEU A 71 0.67 3.65 12.22
C LEU A 71 -0.68 3.82 12.92
N THR A 72 -1.11 5.06 13.04
CA THR A 72 -2.47 5.36 13.47
C THR A 72 -3.48 4.92 12.41
N ASP A 73 -4.72 4.68 12.81
CA ASP A 73 -5.81 4.35 11.87
C ASP A 73 -5.97 5.41 10.77
N LYS A 74 -5.72 6.68 11.10
CA LYS A 74 -5.75 7.80 10.14
C LYS A 74 -4.65 7.66 9.09
N GLU A 75 -3.43 7.31 9.50
CA GLU A 75 -2.31 7.09 8.58
C GLU A 75 -2.53 5.86 7.71
N GLN A 76 -3.04 4.76 8.29
CA GLN A 76 -3.41 3.57 7.53
C GLN A 76 -4.49 3.89 6.48
N GLY A 77 -5.54 4.61 6.87
CA GLY A 77 -6.61 5.05 5.98
C GLY A 77 -6.12 6.01 4.88
N TYR A 78 -5.18 6.90 5.21
CA TYR A 78 -4.52 7.76 4.23
C TYR A 78 -3.75 6.93 3.20
N ILE A 79 -2.93 5.97 3.63
CA ILE A 79 -2.15 5.11 2.72
C ILE A 79 -3.09 4.31 1.81
N VAL A 80 -4.13 3.70 2.36
CA VAL A 80 -5.15 3.00 1.56
C VAL A 80 -5.77 3.94 0.52
N THR A 81 -6.12 5.17 0.91
CA THR A 81 -6.70 6.16 -0.02
C THR A 81 -5.74 6.50 -1.17
N VAL A 82 -4.44 6.68 -0.89
CA VAL A 82 -3.41 6.95 -1.90
C VAL A 82 -3.30 5.77 -2.88
N LEU A 83 -3.25 4.54 -2.36
CA LEU A 83 -3.20 3.32 -3.18
C LEU A 83 -4.43 3.21 -4.08
N MET A 84 -5.62 3.38 -3.54
CA MET A 84 -6.87 3.26 -4.30
C MET A 84 -6.97 4.33 -5.39
N LYS A 85 -6.57 5.57 -5.10
CA LYS A 85 -6.53 6.65 -6.11
C LYS A 85 -5.61 6.31 -7.27
N TRP A 86 -4.43 5.74 -6.99
CA TRP A 86 -3.51 5.33 -8.05
C TRP A 86 -4.09 4.17 -8.87
N ILE A 87 -4.59 3.11 -8.21
CA ILE A 87 -5.17 1.94 -8.88
C ILE A 87 -6.35 2.33 -9.78
N GLN A 88 -7.25 3.19 -9.29
CA GLN A 88 -8.39 3.68 -10.06
C GLN A 88 -7.96 4.40 -11.34
N ARG A 89 -6.92 5.25 -11.28
CA ARG A 89 -6.36 5.92 -12.46
C ARG A 89 -5.80 4.93 -13.47
N GLN A 90 -4.98 3.98 -13.01
CA GLN A 90 -4.41 2.96 -13.90
C GLN A 90 -5.45 2.05 -14.57
N MET A 91 -6.63 1.89 -13.96
CA MET A 91 -7.75 1.15 -14.56
C MET A 91 -8.62 1.99 -15.50
N GLN A 92 -8.50 3.32 -15.47
CA GLN A 92 -9.15 4.25 -16.40
C GLN A 92 -8.29 4.49 -17.64
N ASP A 93 -6.97 4.34 -17.51
CA ASP A 93 -5.99 4.49 -18.60
C ASP A 93 -5.85 3.22 -19.48
N ILE A 94 -6.73 2.21 -19.30
CA ILE A 94 -6.83 0.96 -20.09
C ILE A 94 -8.19 0.90 -20.77
#